data_AF-A0A0C2WUB4-F1
#
_entry.id   AF-A0A0C2WUB4-F1
#
_cell.length_a   1.000
_cell.length_b   1.000
_cell.length_c   1.000
_cell.angle_alpha   90.00
_cell.angle_beta   90.00
_cell.angle_gamma   90.00
#
_symmetry.space_group_name_H-M   'P 1'
#
loop_
_entity.id
_entity.type
_entity.pdbx_description
1 polymer ?
#
loop_
_entity_poly.entity_id
_entity_poly.type
_entity_poly.pdbx_seq_one_letter_code
_entity_poly.pdbx_strand_id
1 'polypeptide(L)'
;MKARAAVRASRLELDSAKQTLKSAGPARQEQARLEVENAEDDLVQKTEVAITLMKTVLDNPEPLKNINELIKTQLMFYAAAAESLSLVQGEIEEISLAAEGEYRKSRDH
;
A
#
# COMPACT_ATOMS: atom_id res chain seq x y z
N MET A 1 1.41 6.61 -9.53
CA MET A 1 0.27 6.83 -10.48
C MET A 1 0.62 7.77 -11.63
N LYS A 2 1.26 8.93 -11.40
CA LYS A 2 1.63 9.90 -12.45
C LYS A 2 2.40 9.30 -13.64
N ALA A 3 3.42 8.46 -13.40
CA ALA A 3 4.20 7.83 -14.48
C ALA A 3 3.37 6.89 -15.37
N ARG A 4 2.47 6.08 -14.80
CA ARG A 4 1.53 5.24 -15.56
C ARG A 4 0.56 6.08 -16.40
N ALA A 5 0.11 7.21 -15.86
CA ALA A 5 -0.74 8.13 -16.60
C ALA A 5 0.03 8.80 -17.75
N ALA A 6 1.29 9.17 -17.55
CA ALA A 6 2.15 9.72 -18.59
C ALA A 6 2.33 8.76 -19.77
N VAL A 7 2.55 7.46 -19.52
CA VAL A 7 2.62 6.43 -20.58
C VAL A 7 1.31 6.33 -21.36
N ARG A 8 0.16 6.43 -20.67
CA ARG A 8 -1.14 6.41 -21.36
C ARG A 8 -1.33 7.64 -22.24
N ALA A 9 -0.91 8.81 -21.77
CA ALA A 9 -0.98 10.05 -22.54
C ALA A 9 -0.06 10.00 -23.77
N SER A 10 1.21 9.60 -23.62
CA SER A 10 2.14 9.51 -24.76
C SER A 10 1.75 8.45 -25.77
N ARG A 11 1.08 7.37 -25.34
CA ARG A 11 0.50 6.40 -26.27
C ARG A 11 -0.59 7.02 -27.13
N LEU A 12 -1.48 7.82 -26.54
CA LEU A 12 -2.51 8.54 -27.31
C LEU A 12 -1.90 9.59 -28.24
N GLU A 13 -0.83 10.28 -27.81
CA GLU A 13 -0.08 11.22 -28.64
C GLU A 13 0.55 10.50 -29.84
N LEU A 14 1.19 9.35 -29.64
CA LEU A 14 1.73 8.52 -30.72
C LEU A 14 0.65 8.04 -31.69
N ASP A 15 -0.48 7.55 -31.16
CA ASP A 15 -1.61 7.10 -31.99
C ASP A 15 -2.14 8.26 -32.85
N SER A 16 -2.20 9.47 -32.28
CA SER A 16 -2.60 10.68 -33.01
C SER A 16 -1.59 11.08 -34.09
N ALA A 17 -0.29 11.01 -33.81
CA ALA A 17 0.78 11.31 -34.77
C ALA A 17 0.76 10.31 -35.95
N LYS A 18 0.55 9.02 -35.65
CA LYS A 18 0.40 7.97 -36.68
C LYS A 18 -0.82 8.21 -37.57
N GLN A 19 -1.93 8.66 -37.00
CA GLN A 19 -3.12 9.02 -37.77
C GLN A 19 -2.86 10.23 -38.69
N THR A 20 -2.16 11.25 -38.19
CA THR A 20 -1.76 12.43 -38.97
C THR A 20 -0.82 12.06 -40.11
N LEU A 21 0.18 11.20 -39.88
CA LEU A 21 1.08 10.71 -40.92
C LEU A 21 0.33 9.97 -42.03
N LYS A 22 -0.70 9.20 -41.68
CA LYS A 22 -1.53 8.45 -42.66
C LYS A 22 -2.30 9.38 -43.62
N SER A 23 -2.68 10.58 -43.17
CA SER A 23 -3.44 11.55 -43.96
C SER A 23 -2.57 12.68 -44.53
N ALA A 24 -1.27 12.72 -44.23
CA ALA A 24 -0.36 13.75 -44.68
C ALA A 24 -0.11 13.69 -46.20
N GLY A 25 -0.27 14.82 -46.88
CA GLY A 25 0.13 14.98 -48.28
C GLY A 25 1.67 15.08 -48.44
N PRO A 26 2.19 14.97 -49.69
CA PRO A 26 3.63 14.87 -49.95
C PRO A 26 4.47 16.00 -49.33
N ALA A 27 3.95 17.23 -49.32
CA ALA A 27 4.65 18.39 -48.78
C ALA A 27 4.82 18.39 -47.25
N ARG A 28 4.01 17.62 -46.51
CA ARG A 28 4.06 17.53 -45.04
C ARG A 28 4.48 16.14 -44.55
N GLN A 29 4.77 15.22 -45.47
CA GLN A 29 5.03 13.83 -45.15
C GLN A 29 6.28 13.66 -44.28
N GLU A 30 7.34 14.40 -44.58
CA GLU A 30 8.59 14.34 -43.80
C GLU A 30 8.40 14.88 -42.38
N GLN A 31 7.73 16.02 -42.24
CA GLN A 31 7.40 16.58 -40.93
C GLN A 31 6.56 15.62 -40.09
N ALA A 32 5.54 14.99 -40.70
CA ALA A 32 4.71 14.01 -40.01
C ALA A 32 5.47 12.73 -39.64
N ARG A 33 6.52 12.34 -40.38
CA ARG A 33 7.40 11.22 -40.01
C ARG A 33 8.21 11.56 -38.76
N LEU A 34 8.82 12.75 -38.72
CA LEU A 34 9.58 13.21 -37.56
C LEU A 34 8.70 13.34 -36.31
N GLU A 35 7.45 13.78 -36.47
CA GLU A 35 6.48 13.84 -35.35
C GLU A 35 6.14 12.45 -34.79
N VAL A 36 6.03 11.42 -35.64
CA VAL A 36 5.85 10.04 -35.18
C VAL A 36 7.10 9.55 -34.45
N GLU A 37 8.30 9.75 -35.00
CA GLU A 37 9.56 9.33 -34.38
C GLU A 37 9.73 9.96 -32.98
N ASN A 38 9.51 11.27 -32.87
CA ASN A 38 9.57 11.97 -31.58
C ASN A 38 8.56 11.43 -30.57
N ALA A 39 7.34 11.09 -31.01
CA ALA A 39 6.32 10.51 -30.13
C ALA A 39 6.64 9.05 -29.74
N GLU A 40 7.34 8.30 -30.60
CA GLU A 40 7.82 6.95 -30.28
C GLU A 40 8.91 7.00 -29.21
N ASP A 41 9.90 7.87 -29.37
CA ASP A 41 10.98 8.07 -28.39
C ASP A 41 10.42 8.51 -27.02
N ASP A 42 9.49 9.47 -27.00
CA ASP A 42 8.86 9.93 -25.77
C ASP A 42 8.02 8.81 -25.09
N LEU A 43 7.33 7.98 -25.87
CA LEU A 43 6.63 6.81 -25.33
C LEU A 43 7.61 5.80 -24.71
N VAL A 44 8.73 5.51 -25.38
CA VAL A 44 9.77 4.60 -24.86
C VAL A 44 10.31 5.15 -23.54
N GLN A 45 10.74 6.40 -23.51
CA GLN A 45 11.30 7.04 -22.31
C GLN A 45 10.31 7.02 -21.13
N LYS A 46 9.06 7.44 -21.36
CA LYS A 46 8.03 7.43 -20.31
C LYS A 46 7.75 6.01 -19.81
N THR A 47 7.84 5.02 -20.69
CA THR A 47 7.65 3.60 -20.33
C THR A 47 8.79 3.08 -19.47
N GLU A 48 10.05 3.37 -19.81
CA GLU A 48 11.22 2.98 -19.02
C GLU A 48 11.18 3.59 -17.61
N VAL A 49 10.83 4.87 -17.51
CA VAL A 49 10.64 5.55 -16.22
C VAL A 49 9.53 4.87 -15.41
N ALA A 50 8.39 4.57 -16.04
CA ALA A 50 7.27 3.92 -15.37
C ALA A 50 7.65 2.51 -14.88
N ILE A 51 8.36 1.72 -15.68
CA ILE A 51 8.84 0.39 -15.30
C ILE A 51 9.80 0.48 -14.12
N THR A 52 10.78 1.38 -14.19
CA THR A 52 11.77 1.58 -13.12
C THR A 52 11.08 1.90 -11.79
N LEU A 53 10.15 2.86 -11.79
CA LEU A 53 9.40 3.23 -10.59
C LEU A 53 8.53 2.07 -10.07
N MET A 54 7.93 1.29 -10.95
CA MET A 54 7.15 0.11 -10.56
C MET A 54 8.04 -0.96 -9.94
N LYS A 55 9.24 -1.17 -10.49
CA LYS A 55 10.21 -2.12 -9.95
C LYS A 55 10.69 -1.69 -8.57
N THR A 56 10.94 -0.39 -8.36
CA THR A 56 11.30 0.15 -7.03
C THR A 56 10.25 -0.17 -5.97
N VAL A 57 8.95 -0.17 -6.31
CA VAL A 57 7.89 -0.53 -5.35
C VAL A 57 7.98 -2.00 -4.94
N LEU A 58 8.38 -2.90 -5.84
CA LEU A 58 8.54 -4.33 -5.56
C LEU A 58 9.83 -4.62 -4.79
N ASP A 59 10.91 -3.92 -5.15
CA ASP A 59 12.24 -4.14 -4.57
C ASP A 59 12.41 -3.45 -3.21
N ASN A 60 11.56 -2.47 -2.88
CA ASN A 60 11.63 -1.76 -1.61
C ASN A 60 11.07 -2.62 -0.46
N PRO A 61 11.90 -3.04 0.52
CA PRO A 61 11.44 -3.87 1.63
C PRO A 61 10.66 -3.08 2.69
N GLU A 62 10.64 -1.74 2.62
CA GLU A 62 10.09 -0.87 3.66
C GLU A 62 8.63 -1.16 4.03
N PRO A 63 7.70 -1.39 3.09
CA PRO A 63 6.32 -1.72 3.46
C PRO A 63 6.20 -3.00 4.29
N LEU A 64 7.01 -4.01 3.97
CA LEU A 64 7.03 -5.27 4.73
C LEU A 64 7.63 -5.07 6.12
N LYS A 65 8.70 -4.26 6.24
CA LYS A 65 9.27 -3.89 7.55
C LYS A 65 8.25 -3.16 8.42
N ASN A 66 7.52 -2.20 7.84
CA ASN A 66 6.49 -1.44 8.56
C ASN A 66 5.33 -2.33 9.04
N ILE A 67 4.89 -3.28 8.21
CA ILE A 67 3.87 -4.26 8.62
C ILE A 67 4.41 -5.18 9.73
N ASN A 68 5.66 -5.62 9.63
CA ASN A 68 6.27 -6.46 10.67
C ASN A 68 6.35 -5.72 12.02
N GLU A 69 6.78 -4.46 12.01
CA GLU A 69 6.86 -3.66 13.24
C GLU A 69 5.48 -3.38 13.84
N LEU A 70 4.47 -3.14 12.99
CA LEU A 70 3.08 -3.02 13.43
C LEU A 70 2.61 -4.31 14.14
N ILE A 71 2.82 -5.48 13.52
CA ILE A 71 2.41 -6.77 14.09
C ILE A 71 3.12 -7.00 15.42
N LYS A 72 4.43 -6.74 15.48
CA LYS A 72 5.22 -6.88 16.71
C LYS A 72 4.70 -5.97 17.83
N THR A 73 4.42 -4.71 17.52
CA THR A 73 3.88 -3.75 18.47
C THR A 73 2.52 -4.19 19.00
N GLN A 74 1.62 -4.64 18.11
CA GLN A 74 0.31 -5.15 18.50
C GLN A 74 0.42 -6.39 19.41
N LEU A 75 1.29 -7.34 19.07
CA LEU A 75 1.53 -8.53 19.88
C LEU A 75 1.98 -8.16 21.30
N MET A 76 2.95 -7.24 21.42
CA MET A 76 3.45 -6.79 22.73
C MET A 76 2.35 -6.10 23.54
N PHE A 77 1.54 -5.25 22.91
CA PHE A 77 0.43 -4.57 23.57
C PHE A 77 -0.60 -5.56 24.13
N TYR A 78 -1.06 -6.51 23.32
CA TYR A 78 -2.05 -7.48 23.76
C TYR A 78 -1.51 -8.46 24.80
N ALA A 79 -0.23 -8.83 24.73
CA ALA A 79 0.41 -9.64 25.77
C ALA A 79 0.43 -8.91 27.12
N ALA A 80 0.86 -7.65 27.15
CA ALA A 80 0.87 -6.83 28.37
C ALA A 80 -0.54 -6.61 28.94
N ALA A 81 -1.54 -6.42 28.07
CA ALA A 81 -2.94 -6.33 28.49
C ALA A 81 -3.43 -7.64 29.11
N ALA A 82 -3.09 -8.78 28.52
CA ALA A 82 -3.47 -10.10 29.05
C ALA A 82 -2.83 -10.36 30.43
N GLU A 83 -1.54 -10.04 30.61
CA GLU A 83 -0.87 -10.12 31.90
C GLU A 83 -1.56 -9.25 32.95
N SER A 84 -1.89 -8.00 32.59
CA SER A 84 -2.57 -7.07 33.51
C SER A 84 -3.97 -7.58 33.91
N LEU A 85 -4.74 -8.11 32.96
CA LEU A 85 -6.06 -8.68 33.23
C LEU A 85 -5.97 -9.94 34.09
N SER A 86 -4.94 -10.77 33.88
CA SER A 86 -4.72 -11.97 34.69
C SER A 86 -4.43 -11.63 36.15
N LEU A 87 -3.68 -10.57 36.41
CA LEU A 87 -3.42 -10.10 37.78
C LEU A 87 -4.73 -9.65 38.45
N VAL A 88 -5.50 -8.79 37.79
CA VAL A 88 -6.79 -8.29 38.32
C VAL A 88 -7.78 -9.43 38.54
N GLN A 89 -7.83 -10.41 37.64
CA GLN A 89 -8.71 -11.57 37.80
C GLN A 89 -8.39 -12.36 39.08
N GLY A 90 -7.11 -12.58 39.38
CA GLY A 90 -6.68 -13.26 40.60
C GLY A 90 -7.10 -12.49 41.86
N GLU A 91 -6.91 -11.18 41.89
CA GLU A 91 -7.35 -10.33 43.01
C GLU A 91 -8.87 -10.40 43.23
N ILE A 92 -9.64 -10.35 42.13
CA ILE A 92 -11.11 -10.47 42.19
C ILE A 92 -11.56 -11.84 42.69
N GLU A 93 -10.85 -12.91 42.31
CA GLU A 93 -11.17 -14.27 42.76
C GLU A 93 -10.97 -14.42 44.27
N GLU A 94 -9.87 -13.89 44.82
CA GLU A 94 -9.62 -13.87 46.27
C GLU A 94 -10.71 -13.09 47.03
N ILE A 95 -11.07 -11.90 46.54
CA ILE A 95 -12.12 -11.08 47.13
C ILE A 95 -13.48 -11.80 47.09
N SER A 96 -13.79 -12.46 45.97
CA SER A 96 -15.04 -13.21 45.80
C SER A 96 -15.14 -14.36 46.79
N LEU A 97 -14.07 -15.14 46.96
CA LEU A 97 -14.03 -16.25 47.91
C LEU A 97 -14.18 -15.76 49.36
N ALA A 98 -13.52 -14.66 49.72
CA ALA A 98 -13.67 -14.05 51.04
C ALA A 98 -15.11 -13.59 51.31
N ALA A 99 -15.71 -12.87 50.36
CA ALA A 99 -17.08 -12.38 50.44
C ALA A 99 -18.10 -13.54 50.56
N GLU A 100 -17.92 -14.62 49.79
CA GLU A 100 -18.75 -15.82 49.93
C GLU A 100 -18.62 -16.45 51.32
N GLY A 101 -17.40 -16.55 51.85
CA GLY A 101 -17.13 -17.09 53.17
C GLY A 101 -17.81 -16.30 54.29
N GLU A 102 -17.74 -14.96 54.24
CA GLU A 102 -18.42 -14.07 55.18
C GLU A 102 -19.94 -14.19 55.07
N TYR A 103 -20.47 -14.22 53.85
CA TYR A 103 -21.90 -14.39 53.61
C TYR A 103 -22.43 -15.70 54.20
N ARG A 104 -21.74 -16.84 54.00
CA ARG A 104 -22.14 -18.12 54.59
C ARG A 104 -22.15 -18.08 56.13
N LYS A 105 -21.08 -17.55 56.75
CA LYS A 105 -21.00 -17.41 58.22
C LYS A 105 -22.16 -16.60 58.81
N SER A 106 -22.61 -15.55 58.11
CA SER A 106 -23.74 -14.72 58.56
C SER A 106 -25.10 -15.45 58.59
N ARG A 107 -25.20 -16.63 57.96
CA ARG A 107 -26.43 -17.42 57.83
C ARG A 107 -26.45 -18.72 58.65
N ASP A 108 -25.32 -19.10 59.23
CA ASP A 108 -25.17 -20.28 60.09
C ASP A 108 -25.41 -19.97 61.59
N HIS A 109 -25.86 -18.75 61.90
CA HIS A 109 -26.33 -18.29 63.21
C HIS A 109 -27.84 -18.07 63.19
#